data_AF-A0A0F9WXN7-F1
#
_entry.id   AF-A0A0F9WXN7-F1
#
_cell.length_a   1.000
_cell.length_b   1.000
_cell.length_c   1.000
_cell.angle_alpha   90.00
_cell.angle_beta   90.00
_cell.angle_gamma   90.00
#
_symmetry.space_group_name_H-M   'P 1'
#
loop_
_entity.id
_entity.type
_entity.pdbx_description
1 polymer ?
#
loop_
_entity_poly.entity_id
_entity_poly.type
_entity_poly.pdbx_seq_one_letter_code
_entity_poly.pdbx_strand_id
1 'polypeptide(L)' 'MNDTDRSQWVDNDEGLYNLWKSSGMNKRAWIKANRAMIDEVTNNVTSSRKPAHYLEYGE' A
#
# COMPACT_ATOMS: atom_id res chain seq x y z
N MET A 1 1.45 -5.88 8.78
CA MET A 1 2.39 -5.30 7.81
C MET A 1 3.63 -4.80 8.54
N ASN A 2 4.82 -5.17 8.08
CA ASN A 2 6.09 -4.70 8.63
C ASN A 2 6.64 -3.50 7.82
N ASP A 3 7.74 -2.86 8.29
CA ASP A 3 8.30 -1.67 7.61
C ASP A 3 8.95 -1.99 6.25
N THR A 4 9.40 -3.23 6.03
CA THR A 4 9.90 -3.69 4.72
C THR A 4 8.76 -3.79 3.72
N ASP A 5 7.62 -4.36 4.11
CA ASP A 5 6.42 -4.44 3.27
C ASP A 5 5.95 -3.02 2.90
N ARG A 6 5.88 -2.11 3.88
CA ARG A 6 5.54 -0.69 3.65
C ARG A 6 6.51 -0.03 2.69
N SER A 7 7.81 -0.32 2.81
CA SER A 7 8.81 0.22 1.90
C SER A 7 8.55 -0.20 0.46
N GLN A 8 8.16 -1.46 0.22
CA GLN A 8 7.81 -1.95 -1.11
C GLN A 8 6.54 -1.27 -1.63
N TRP A 9 5.53 -1.07 -0.79
CA TRP A 9 4.32 -0.32 -1.17
C TRP A 9 4.65 1.12 -1.58
N VAL A 10 5.52 1.80 -0.84
CA VAL A 10 5.97 3.16 -1.18
C VAL A 10 6.76 3.21 -2.49
N ASP A 11 7.49 2.14 -2.85
CA ASP A 11 8.19 2.08 -4.13
C ASP A 11 7.26 1.78 -5.30
N ASN A 12 6.19 1.01 -5.07
CA ASN A 12 5.30 0.52 -6.12
C ASN A 12 4.07 1.41 -6.36
N ASP A 13 3.65 2.19 -5.37
CA ASP A 13 2.52 3.11 -5.47
C ASP A 13 3.00 4.53 -5.78
N GLU A 14 2.65 5.06 -6.95
CA GLU A 14 3.07 6.40 -7.39
C GLU A 14 2.60 7.50 -6.45
N GLY A 15 1.44 7.34 -5.80
CA GLY A 15 0.90 8.30 -4.84
C GLY A 15 1.76 8.37 -3.58
N LEU A 16 2.01 7.22 -2.96
CA LEU A 16 2.88 7.10 -1.78
C LEU A 16 4.32 7.52 -2.10
N TYR A 17 4.82 7.17 -3.28
CA TYR A 17 6.14 7.59 -3.75
C TYR A 17 6.24 9.12 -3.82
N ASN A 18 5.30 9.78 -4.48
CA ASN A 18 5.30 11.23 -4.64
C ASN A 18 5.17 11.97 -3.30
N LEU A 19 4.31 11.47 -2.40
CA LEU A 19 4.17 12.01 -1.04
C LEU A 19 5.45 11.87 -0.21
N TRP A 20 6.13 10.73 -0.33
CA TRP A 20 7.42 10.56 0.30
C TRP A 20 8.45 11.53 -0.30
N LYS A 21 8.54 11.61 -1.63
CA LYS A 21 9.50 12.50 -2.31
C LYS A 21 9.27 13.98 -1.98
N SER A 22 8.01 14.41 -1.87
CA SER A 22 7.67 15.80 -1.52
C SER A 22 7.98 16.14 -0.06
N SER A 23 8.01 15.14 0.83
CA SER A 23 8.34 15.35 2.25
C SER A 23 9.79 15.76 2.50
N GLY A 24 10.71 15.47 1.57
CA GLY A 24 12.16 15.66 1.75
C GLY A 24 12.78 14.77 2.84
N MET A 25 12.01 13.87 3.45
CA MET A 25 12.47 13.01 4.54
C MET A 25 13.19 11.76 4.01
N ASN A 26 14.08 11.20 4.84
CA ASN A 26 14.57 9.85 4.62
C ASN A 26 13.39 8.85 4.62
N LYS A 27 13.38 7.92 3.66
CA LYS A 27 12.30 6.94 3.47
C LYS A 27 11.92 6.20 4.75
N ARG A 28 12.89 5.72 5.54
CA ARG A 28 12.61 5.01 6.79
C ARG A 28 11.94 5.91 7.83
N ALA A 29 12.39 7.17 7.92
CA ALA A 29 11.79 8.14 8.83
C ALA A 29 10.36 8.49 8.40
N TRP A 30 10.14 8.66 7.10
CA TRP A 30 8.81 8.94 6.55
C TRP A 30 7.85 7.76 6.77
N ILE A 31 8.27 6.52 6.50
CA ILE A 31 7.48 5.32 6.77
C ILE A 31 7.13 5.24 8.25
N LYS A 32 8.09 5.46 9.15
CA LYS A 32 7.85 5.43 10.60
C LYS A 32 6.83 6.47 11.05
N ALA A 33 6.86 7.67 10.45
CA ALA A 33 5.90 8.74 10.74
C ALA A 33 4.50 8.49 10.15
N ASN A 34 4.40 7.74 9.04
CA ASN A 34 3.16 7.59 8.27
C ASN A 34 2.64 6.15 8.20
N ARG A 35 3.02 5.27 9.15
CA ARG A 35 2.64 3.84 9.13
C ARG A 35 1.14 3.60 8.97
N ALA A 36 0.32 4.34 9.71
CA ALA A 36 -1.13 4.19 9.70
C ALA A 36 -1.73 4.53 8.32
N MET A 37 -1.28 5.62 7.70
CA MET A 37 -1.71 6.03 6.35
C MET A 37 -1.31 4.98 5.30
N ILE A 38 -0.07 4.49 5.34
CA ILE A 38 0.39 3.46 4.39
C ILE A 38 -0.44 2.19 4.56
N ASP A 39 -0.70 1.78 5.81
CA ASP A 39 -1.52 0.61 6.11
C ASP A 39 -2.95 0.79 5.59
N GLU A 40 -3.56 1.97 5.74
CA GLU A 40 -4.89 2.27 5.22
C GLU A 40 -4.95 2.21 3.70
N VAL A 41 -4.03 2.89 3.00
CA VAL A 41 -3.96 2.86 1.53
C VAL A 41 -3.80 1.42 1.03
N THR A 42 -2.87 0.68 1.64
CA THR A 42 -2.64 -0.72 1.31
C THR A 42 -3.87 -1.58 1.59
N ASN A 43 -4.54 -1.37 2.73
CA ASN A 43 -5.76 -2.09 3.07
C ASN A 43 -6.89 -1.77 2.11
N ASN A 44 -7.03 -0.54 1.61
CA ASN A 44 -8.04 -0.19 0.60
C ASN A 44 -7.75 -0.90 -0.75
N VAL A 45 -6.49 -0.93 -1.18
CA VAL A 45 -6.09 -1.63 -2.41
C VAL A 45 -6.28 -3.14 -2.29
N THR A 46 -5.91 -3.74 -1.16
CA THR A 46 -6.00 -5.19 -0.93
C THR A 46 -7.40 -5.66 -0.51
N SER A 47 -8.20 -4.82 0.16
CA SER A 47 -9.59 -5.09 0.53
C SER A 47 -10.56 -4.90 -0.63
N SER A 48 -10.14 -4.25 -1.72
CA SER A 48 -10.78 -4.30 -3.04
C SER A 48 -10.77 -5.71 -3.66
N ARG A 49 -10.62 -6.76 -2.85
CA ARG A 49 -11.22 -8.08 -3.06
C ARG A 49 -12.69 -7.89 -3.47
N LYS A 50 -12.90 -7.70 -4.77
CA LYS A 50 -13.98 -8.40 -5.46
C LYS A 50 -13.95 -9.82 -4.88
N PRO A 51 -15.05 -10.34 -4.31
CA PRO A 51 -15.10 -11.77 -4.07
C PRO A 51 -14.72 -12.43 -5.39
N ALA A 52 -13.86 -13.45 -5.35
CA ALA A 52 -13.67 -14.33 -6.49
C ALA A 52 -15.06 -14.90 -6.77
N HIS A 53 -15.83 -14.22 -7.64
CA HIS A 53 -17.12 -14.70 -8.04
C HIS A 53 -16.80 -16.03 -8.71
N TYR A 54 -17.27 -17.09 -8.09
CA TYR A 54 -17.09 -18.45 -8.55
C TYR A 54 -17.23 -18.45 -10.07
N LEU A 55 -16.16 -18.85 -10.77
CA LEU A 55 -16.30 -19.48 -12.07
C LEU A 55 -17.06 -20.79 -11.78
N GLU A 56 -18.36 -20.66 -11.60
CA GLU A 56 -19.29 -21.76 -11.74
C GLU A 56 -19.21 -22.12 -13.22
N TYR A 57 -18.42 -23.14 -13.54
CA TYR A 57 -18.52 -23.82 -14.83
C TYR A 57 -19.88 -24.53 -14.83
N GLY A 58 -20.93 -23.77 -15.13
CA GLY A 58 -22.20 -24.31 -15.60
C GLY A 58 -22.07 -24.58 -17.09
N GLU A 59 -21.77 -25.83 -17.42
CA GLU A 59 -22.51 -26.75 -18.30
C GLU A 59 -21.60 -27.90 -18.77
#